data_AF-A0A2G1NW36-F1
#
_entry.id   AF-A0A2G1NW36-F1
#
_cell.length_a   1.000
_cell.length_b   1.000
_cell.length_c   1.000
_cell.angle_alpha   90.00
_cell.angle_beta   90.00
_cell.angle_gamma   90.00
#
_symmetry.space_group_name_H-M   'P 1'
#
loop_
_entity.id
_entity.type
_entity.pdbx_description
1 polymer ?
#
loop_
_entity_poly.entity_id
_entity_poly.type
_entity_poly.pdbx_seq_one_letter_code
_entity_poly.pdbx_strand_id
1 'polypeptide(L)'
;MPVDSQFLKNPKSCFLDLSYTSGNSPSKIEKILTKYFEGRGFEVKTGRMAPAGGKLDKGILGVIKSCGFGIVVYNELRHNISYEWGIMDALGIPVIPFKDANTHIDLDRDLSDKTGTIFVWYGGDSSEKDIIKELESSDSLKAAIENVERLLAEDISSEESEEAKTASKLMVESNIPLDKLAAREKKEEIKDIGRIIEALKNIKHLTVEGHFNKATAYYYAGKYEDSEEEFRNVIKLKPDAKQGREEDVKRVDELLEKL
;
A
#
# COMPACT_ATOMS: atom_id res chain seq x y z
N MET A 1 11.25 14.10 20.57
CA MET A 1 12.35 14.24 19.59
C MET A 1 11.70 14.74 18.31
N PRO A 2 12.29 15.73 17.61
CA PRO A 2 11.74 16.12 16.30
C PRO A 2 11.85 14.90 15.39
N VAL A 3 10.75 14.54 14.73
CA VAL A 3 10.73 13.50 13.70
C VAL A 3 11.56 14.07 12.55
N ASP A 4 12.80 13.58 12.43
CA ASP A 4 13.70 14.00 11.35
C ASP A 4 13.01 13.84 10.01
N SER A 5 13.16 14.87 9.19
CA SER A 5 12.65 15.06 7.82
C SER A 5 12.21 13.77 7.12
N GLN A 6 10.96 13.77 6.65
CA GLN A 6 10.41 12.86 5.64
C GLN A 6 11.52 12.39 4.71
N PHE A 7 12.00 11.17 4.93
CA PHE A 7 12.80 10.48 3.92
C PHE A 7 11.88 10.35 2.72
N LEU A 8 12.24 10.94 1.58
CA LEU A 8 11.55 10.68 0.33
C LEU A 8 11.74 9.19 0.00
N LYS A 9 10.87 8.35 0.56
CA LYS A 9 10.70 6.96 0.14
C LYS A 9 10.26 7.02 -1.31
N ASN A 10 10.92 6.28 -2.20
CA ASN A 10 10.39 6.09 -3.54
C ASN A 10 9.34 4.96 -3.46
N PRO A 11 8.03 5.24 -3.52
CA PRO A 11 6.99 4.21 -3.40
C PRO A 11 7.06 3.18 -4.53
N LYS A 12 7.72 3.52 -5.65
CA LYS A 12 8.00 2.61 -6.76
C LYS A 12 9.37 1.93 -6.64
N SER A 13 9.82 1.66 -5.42
CA SER A 13 11.07 0.92 -5.21
C SER A 13 10.95 -0.08 -4.07
N CYS A 14 11.66 -1.19 -4.20
CA CYS A 14 11.70 -2.23 -3.18
C CYS A 14 13.11 -2.62 -2.79
N PHE A 15 13.27 -2.96 -1.51
CA PHE A 15 14.48 -3.57 -0.98
C PHE A 15 14.34 -5.09 -1.06
N LEU A 16 15.10 -5.73 -1.94
CA LEU A 16 15.16 -7.18 -2.08
C LEU A 16 16.22 -7.74 -1.11
N ASP A 17 15.72 -8.25 0.01
CA ASP A 17 16.47 -8.92 1.07
C ASP A 17 16.52 -10.42 0.82
N LEU A 18 17.73 -10.94 0.67
CA LEU A 18 18.02 -12.34 0.45
C LEU A 18 19.46 -12.65 0.86
N SER A 19 19.82 -13.93 0.82
CA SER A 19 21.18 -14.35 1.11
C SER A 19 22.20 -13.93 0.03
N TYR A 20 23.24 -13.21 0.44
CA TYR A 20 24.30 -12.70 -0.46
C TYR A 20 25.48 -13.67 -0.65
N THR A 21 25.33 -14.96 -0.36
CA THR A 21 26.42 -15.97 -0.21
C THR A 21 27.33 -16.17 -1.43
N SER A 22 26.96 -15.71 -2.63
CA SER A 22 27.67 -15.97 -3.90
C SER A 22 28.74 -14.93 -4.28
N GLY A 23 29.29 -14.17 -3.33
CA GLY A 23 30.22 -13.07 -3.64
C GLY A 23 29.51 -11.90 -4.32
N ASN A 24 30.17 -11.15 -5.22
CA ASN A 24 29.58 -9.97 -5.89
C ASN A 24 28.53 -10.30 -6.97
N SER A 25 28.26 -11.56 -7.25
CA SER A 25 27.33 -11.96 -8.31
C SER A 25 25.94 -12.27 -7.75
N PRO A 26 24.86 -11.75 -8.37
CA PRO A 26 23.50 -12.07 -7.99
C PRO A 26 23.17 -13.56 -8.12
N SER A 27 22.42 -14.10 -7.16
CA SER A 27 21.92 -15.47 -7.20
C SER A 27 20.89 -15.65 -8.33
N LYS A 28 20.53 -16.90 -8.66
CA LYS A 28 19.47 -17.19 -9.64
C LYS A 28 18.15 -16.52 -9.23
N ILE A 29 17.75 -16.68 -7.98
CA ILE A 29 16.49 -16.12 -7.47
C ILE A 29 16.53 -14.59 -7.43
N GLU A 30 17.67 -14.00 -7.05
CA GLU A 30 17.88 -12.54 -7.09
C GLU A 30 17.61 -11.99 -8.49
N LYS A 31 18.19 -12.60 -9.53
CA LYS A 31 17.98 -12.17 -10.93
C LYS A 31 16.52 -12.28 -11.37
N ILE A 32 15.85 -13.38 -11.00
CA ILE A 32 14.46 -13.63 -11.39
C ILE A 32 13.54 -12.61 -10.75
N LEU A 33 13.65 -12.40 -9.43
CA LEU A 33 12.80 -11.45 -8.72
C LEU A 33 13.09 -10.01 -9.15
N THR A 34 14.36 -9.64 -9.35
CA THR A 34 14.72 -8.32 -9.90
C THR A 34 14.01 -8.09 -11.24
N LYS A 35 14.17 -9.00 -12.19
CA LYS A 35 13.52 -8.88 -13.52
C LYS A 35 11.98 -8.85 -13.42
N TYR A 36 11.40 -9.65 -12.52
CA TYR A 36 9.96 -9.73 -12.33
C TYR A 36 9.35 -8.41 -11.83
N PHE A 37 9.99 -7.77 -10.84
CA PHE A 37 9.53 -6.51 -10.26
C PHE A 37 9.91 -5.29 -11.10
N GLU A 38 11.09 -5.27 -11.73
CA GLU A 38 11.47 -4.23 -12.69
C GLU A 38 10.53 -4.22 -13.91
N GLY A 39 10.13 -5.40 -14.40
CA GLY A 39 9.12 -5.53 -15.47
C GLY A 39 7.74 -4.97 -15.09
N ARG A 40 7.48 -4.74 -13.80
CA ARG A 40 6.27 -4.11 -13.26
C ARG A 40 6.47 -2.63 -12.90
N GLY A 41 7.63 -2.06 -13.22
CA GLY A 41 7.94 -0.65 -13.01
C GLY A 41 8.43 -0.31 -11.61
N PHE A 42 8.89 -1.30 -10.84
CA PHE A 42 9.55 -1.07 -9.55
C PHE A 42 11.07 -1.01 -9.71
N GLU A 43 11.71 -0.06 -9.05
CA GLU A 43 13.16 -0.02 -8.87
C GLU A 43 13.56 -1.03 -7.79
N VAL A 44 14.34 -2.05 -8.13
CA VAL A 44 14.76 -3.09 -7.19
C VAL A 44 16.15 -2.77 -6.66
N LYS A 45 16.29 -2.66 -5.34
CA LYS A 45 17.56 -2.41 -4.65
C LYS A 45 17.91 -3.58 -3.75
N THR A 46 19.20 -3.85 -3.58
CA THR A 46 19.69 -4.90 -2.67
C THR A 46 20.76 -4.35 -1.73
N GLY A 47 21.11 -5.09 -0.67
CA GLY A 47 22.21 -4.72 0.22
C GLY A 47 23.55 -4.55 -0.51
N ARG A 48 23.71 -5.12 -1.71
CA ARG A 48 24.88 -4.95 -2.58
C ARG A 48 25.09 -3.53 -3.08
N MET A 49 24.03 -2.72 -3.09
CA MET A 49 24.06 -1.32 -3.52
C MET A 49 24.54 -0.37 -2.41
N ALA A 50 24.85 -0.90 -1.22
CA ALA A 50 25.41 -0.11 -0.14
C ALA A 50 26.77 0.51 -0.56
N PRO A 51 26.98 1.82 -0.32
CA PRO A 51 28.19 2.50 -0.75
C PRO A 51 29.46 1.94 -0.08
N ALA A 52 30.52 1.80 -0.87
CA ALA A 52 31.83 1.37 -0.39
C ALA A 52 32.51 2.43 0.49
N GLY A 53 33.32 1.99 1.47
CA GLY A 53 34.14 2.87 2.29
C GLY A 53 33.51 3.35 3.61
N GLY A 54 32.25 3.01 3.88
CA GLY A 54 31.57 3.22 5.17
C GLY A 54 31.36 1.93 5.98
N LYS A 55 30.70 2.03 7.14
CA LYS A 55 30.20 0.83 7.82
C LYS A 55 29.03 0.25 7.02
N LEU A 56 29.10 -1.04 6.71
CA LEU A 56 28.16 -1.73 5.81
C LEU A 56 26.71 -1.64 6.31
N ASP A 57 26.50 -1.75 7.62
CA ASP A 57 25.20 -1.59 8.29
C ASP A 57 24.54 -0.24 7.99
N LYS A 58 25.30 0.85 8.04
CA LYS A 58 24.82 2.20 7.71
C LYS A 58 24.50 2.34 6.23
N GLY A 59 25.31 1.72 5.37
CA GLY A 59 25.08 1.70 3.92
C GLY A 59 23.76 0.99 3.59
N ILE A 60 23.58 -0.23 4.10
CA ILE A 60 22.37 -1.03 3.91
C ILE A 60 21.14 -0.31 4.48
N LEU A 61 21.24 0.27 5.68
CA LEU A 61 20.17 1.08 6.26
C LEU A 61 19.76 2.24 5.35
N GLY A 62 20.73 2.90 4.71
CA GLY A 62 20.45 3.96 3.73
C GLY A 62 19.69 3.45 2.51
N VAL A 63 20.06 2.27 2.00
CA VAL A 63 19.35 1.62 0.88
C VAL A 63 17.91 1.28 1.30
N ILE A 64 17.72 0.61 2.44
CA ILE A 64 16.40 0.24 2.99
C ILE A 64 15.51 1.47 3.13
N LYS A 65 16.01 2.55 3.73
CA LYS A 65 15.26 3.81 3.90
C LYS A 65 14.86 4.49 2.61
N SER A 66 15.56 4.21 1.51
CA SER A 66 15.22 4.76 0.18
C SER A 66 14.10 4.00 -0.52
N CYS A 67 13.71 2.83 0.01
CA CYS A 67 12.71 1.96 -0.56
C CYS A 67 11.31 2.22 -0.01
N GLY A 68 10.29 1.99 -0.84
CA GLY A 68 8.89 2.04 -0.41
C GLY A 68 8.50 0.81 0.40
N PHE A 69 8.95 -0.38 -0.04
CA PHE A 69 8.63 -1.65 0.60
C PHE A 69 9.80 -2.64 0.55
N GLY A 70 9.71 -3.71 1.32
CA GLY A 70 10.66 -4.81 1.34
C GLY A 70 10.13 -6.05 0.63
N ILE A 71 11.04 -6.83 0.05
CA ILE A 71 10.81 -8.20 -0.37
C ILE A 71 11.81 -9.05 0.41
N VAL A 72 11.32 -9.90 1.30
CA VAL A 72 12.18 -10.74 2.15
C VAL A 72 12.10 -12.18 1.69
N VAL A 73 13.21 -12.77 1.26
CA VAL A 73 13.24 -14.10 0.65
C VAL A 73 13.92 -15.10 1.58
N TYR A 74 13.13 -16.03 2.12
CA TYR A 74 13.64 -17.19 2.85
C TYR A 74 13.78 -18.39 1.92
N ASN A 75 14.95 -18.51 1.32
CA ASN A 75 15.45 -19.74 0.67
C ASN A 75 16.53 -20.45 1.51
N GLU A 76 17.02 -19.78 2.54
CA GLU A 76 17.92 -20.35 3.54
C GLU A 76 17.86 -19.51 4.81
N LEU A 77 18.20 -20.10 5.96
CA LEU A 77 18.29 -19.36 7.21
C LEU A 77 19.63 -18.61 7.24
N ARG A 78 19.58 -17.27 7.22
CA ARG A 78 20.75 -16.40 7.32
C ARG A 78 20.47 -15.20 8.20
N HIS A 79 21.47 -14.83 9.00
CA HIS A 79 21.34 -13.73 9.95
C HIS A 79 21.10 -12.38 9.26
N ASN A 80 21.62 -12.17 8.04
CA ASN A 80 21.40 -10.90 7.34
C ASN A 80 19.93 -10.70 6.99
N ILE A 81 19.24 -11.76 6.56
CA ILE A 81 17.82 -11.71 6.17
C ILE A 81 16.97 -11.31 7.38
N SER A 82 17.18 -11.99 8.51
CA SER A 82 16.43 -11.65 9.73
C SER A 82 16.76 -10.26 10.27
N TYR A 83 18.01 -9.82 10.12
CA TYR A 83 18.45 -8.48 10.53
C TYR A 83 17.84 -7.38 9.64
N GLU A 84 17.86 -7.55 8.32
CA GLU A 84 17.33 -6.60 7.36
C GLU A 84 15.79 -6.51 7.44
N TRP A 85 15.09 -7.64 7.61
CA TRP A 85 13.66 -7.63 7.92
C TRP A 85 13.38 -6.90 9.24
N GLY A 86 14.11 -7.20 10.32
CA GLY A 86 13.93 -6.53 11.60
C GLY A 86 14.12 -5.00 11.51
N ILE A 87 15.04 -4.52 10.66
CA ILE A 87 15.17 -3.09 10.36
C ILE A 87 13.92 -2.55 9.67
N MET A 88 13.42 -3.25 8.65
CA MET A 88 12.20 -2.83 7.92
C MET A 88 11.00 -2.74 8.85
N ASP A 89 10.82 -3.71 9.76
CA ASP A 89 9.76 -3.67 10.77
C ASP A 89 9.90 -2.47 11.70
N ALA A 90 11.11 -2.22 12.21
CA ALA A 90 11.38 -1.10 13.11
C ALA A 90 11.14 0.26 12.44
N LEU A 91 11.26 0.33 11.11
CA LEU A 91 10.98 1.53 10.31
C LEU A 91 9.54 1.61 9.80
N GLY A 92 8.71 0.60 10.07
CA GLY A 92 7.34 0.51 9.53
C GLY A 92 7.30 0.38 8.01
N ILE A 93 8.36 -0.17 7.39
CA ILE A 93 8.39 -0.42 5.95
C ILE A 93 7.61 -1.71 5.69
N PRO A 94 6.57 -1.68 4.84
CA PRO A 94 5.78 -2.88 4.54
C PRO A 94 6.63 -3.91 3.80
N VAL A 95 6.39 -5.20 4.06
CA VAL A 95 7.20 -6.31 3.53
C VAL A 95 6.31 -7.34 2.83
N ILE A 96 6.77 -7.83 1.68
CA ILE A 96 6.24 -9.03 1.01
C ILE A 96 7.21 -10.19 1.27
N PRO A 97 6.84 -11.15 2.13
CA PRO A 97 7.73 -12.25 2.47
C PRO A 97 7.54 -13.42 1.49
N PHE A 98 8.65 -13.95 0.99
CA PHE A 98 8.73 -15.08 0.09
C PHE A 98 9.36 -16.27 0.82
N LYS A 99 8.86 -17.47 0.51
CA LYS A 99 9.42 -18.72 1.02
C LYS A 99 9.58 -19.74 -0.10
N ASP A 100 10.78 -20.29 -0.18
CA ASP A 100 11.05 -21.39 -1.10
C ASP A 100 10.35 -22.67 -0.62
N ALA A 101 9.49 -23.23 -1.46
CA ALA A 101 8.73 -24.45 -1.19
C ALA A 101 9.64 -25.67 -0.94
N ASN A 102 10.87 -25.64 -1.46
CA ASN A 102 11.82 -26.76 -1.34
C ASN A 102 12.64 -26.69 -0.04
N THR A 103 12.49 -25.63 0.76
CA THR A 103 13.30 -25.42 1.96
C THR A 103 12.54 -25.83 3.22
N HIS A 104 13.12 -26.74 3.99
CA HIS A 104 12.58 -27.18 5.28
C HIS A 104 12.96 -26.21 6.41
N ILE A 105 12.51 -24.96 6.29
CA ILE A 105 12.66 -23.95 7.34
C ILE A 105 11.31 -23.77 8.03
N ASP A 106 11.29 -23.86 9.35
CA ASP A 106 10.10 -23.65 10.16
C ASP A 106 10.10 -22.20 10.66
N LEU A 107 9.64 -21.28 9.81
CA LEU A 107 9.68 -19.85 10.11
C LEU A 107 8.80 -19.46 11.31
N ASP A 108 7.74 -20.22 11.64
CA ASP A 108 6.95 -19.92 12.84
C ASP A 108 7.74 -20.23 14.12
N ARG A 109 8.62 -21.24 14.08
CA ARG A 109 9.54 -21.57 15.16
C ARG A 109 10.79 -20.68 15.16
N ASP A 110 11.35 -20.46 13.98
CA ASP A 110 12.64 -19.77 13.80
C ASP A 110 12.49 -18.24 13.90
N LEU A 111 11.29 -17.71 13.62
CA LEU A 111 10.90 -16.30 13.75
C LEU A 111 9.59 -16.21 14.52
N SER A 112 9.62 -16.52 15.80
CA SER A 112 8.42 -16.57 16.65
C SER A 112 7.64 -15.25 16.75
N ASP A 113 8.29 -14.12 16.48
CA ASP A 113 7.64 -12.80 16.40
C ASP A 113 6.91 -12.56 15.07
N LYS A 114 7.14 -13.43 14.08
CA LYS A 114 6.51 -13.42 12.75
C LYS A 114 5.51 -14.56 12.55
N THR A 115 5.11 -15.23 13.63
CA THR A 115 4.15 -16.35 13.55
C THR A 115 2.86 -15.93 12.85
N GLY A 116 2.40 -16.76 11.92
CA GLY A 116 1.17 -16.51 11.15
C GLY A 116 1.34 -15.56 9.95
N THR A 117 2.58 -15.21 9.60
CA THR A 117 2.88 -14.47 8.37
C THR A 117 2.44 -15.26 7.15
N ILE A 118 1.77 -14.59 6.21
CA ILE A 118 1.37 -15.17 4.92
C ILE A 118 2.54 -15.01 3.94
N PHE A 119 3.08 -16.13 3.47
CA PHE A 119 4.19 -16.14 2.52
C PHE A 119 3.73 -16.31 1.08
N VAL A 120 4.47 -15.67 0.17
CA VAL A 120 4.44 -16.00 -1.26
C VAL A 120 5.35 -17.21 -1.49
N TRP A 121 4.77 -18.29 -1.97
CA TRP A 121 5.50 -19.53 -2.22
C TRP A 121 6.01 -19.60 -3.66
N TYR A 122 7.21 -20.14 -3.84
CA TYR A 122 7.78 -20.42 -5.16
C TYR A 122 8.70 -21.65 -5.09
N GLY A 123 8.87 -22.38 -6.19
CA GLY A 123 9.84 -23.48 -6.27
C GLY A 123 11.23 -23.01 -6.70
N GLY A 124 12.19 -22.86 -5.77
CA GLY A 124 13.51 -22.30 -6.10
C GLY A 124 14.36 -23.11 -7.09
N ASP A 125 14.17 -24.43 -7.12
CA ASP A 125 14.86 -25.33 -8.05
C ASP A 125 14.22 -25.37 -9.46
N SER A 126 12.99 -24.86 -9.61
CA SER A 126 12.25 -24.82 -10.88
C SER A 126 12.93 -23.92 -11.92
N SER A 127 12.57 -24.06 -13.20
CA SER A 127 13.13 -23.18 -14.24
C SER A 127 12.70 -21.72 -14.04
N GLU A 128 13.44 -20.74 -14.58
CA GLU A 128 13.03 -19.32 -14.53
C GLU A 128 11.61 -19.12 -15.06
N LYS A 129 11.27 -19.81 -16.15
CA LYS A 129 9.95 -19.73 -16.78
C LYS A 129 8.86 -20.26 -15.85
N ASP A 130 9.12 -21.36 -15.14
CA ASP A 130 8.15 -21.95 -14.22
C ASP A 130 7.97 -21.10 -12.98
N ILE A 131 9.06 -20.55 -12.42
CA ILE A 131 8.98 -19.62 -11.29
C ILE A 131 8.16 -18.38 -11.68
N ILE A 132 8.44 -17.75 -12.82
CA ILE A 132 7.67 -16.58 -13.27
C ILE A 132 6.19 -16.93 -13.42
N LYS A 133 5.88 -18.10 -14.00
CA LYS A 133 4.50 -18.56 -14.14
C LYS A 133 3.81 -18.76 -12.79
N GLU A 134 4.51 -19.35 -11.81
CA GLU A 134 4.02 -19.50 -10.43
C GLU A 134 3.70 -18.14 -9.82
N LEU A 135 4.64 -17.18 -9.91
CA LEU A 135 4.46 -15.82 -9.41
C LEU A 135 3.27 -15.10 -10.05
N GLU A 136 3.11 -15.21 -11.37
CA GLU A 136 1.99 -14.58 -12.10
C GLU A 136 0.63 -15.18 -11.71
N SER A 137 0.60 -16.47 -11.38
CA SER A 137 -0.61 -17.17 -10.94
C SER A 137 -0.89 -17.05 -9.44
N SER A 138 0.05 -16.50 -8.66
CA SER A 138 -0.03 -16.46 -7.20
C SER A 138 -1.00 -15.40 -6.70
N ASP A 139 -2.13 -15.86 -6.13
CA ASP A 139 -3.11 -14.97 -5.50
C ASP A 139 -2.56 -14.35 -4.19
N SER A 140 -1.68 -15.05 -3.48
CA SER A 140 -1.03 -14.47 -2.29
C SER A 140 -0.08 -13.33 -2.66
N LEU A 141 0.62 -13.42 -3.81
CA LEU A 141 1.46 -12.32 -4.30
C LEU A 141 0.61 -11.12 -4.72
N LYS A 142 -0.50 -11.33 -5.44
CA LYS A 142 -1.42 -10.24 -5.82
C LYS A 142 -1.93 -9.51 -4.58
N ALA A 143 -2.45 -10.25 -3.59
CA ALA A 143 -2.95 -9.69 -2.34
C ALA A 143 -1.85 -8.94 -1.57
N ALA A 144 -0.61 -9.45 -1.56
CA ALA A 144 0.50 -8.79 -0.91
C ALA A 144 0.90 -7.47 -1.60
N ILE A 145 0.93 -7.43 -2.94
CA ILE A 145 1.18 -6.21 -3.71
C ILE A 145 0.07 -5.19 -3.45
N GLU A 146 -1.20 -5.58 -3.54
CA GLU A 146 -2.35 -4.70 -3.25
C GLU A 146 -2.27 -4.12 -1.82
N ASN A 147 -1.89 -4.94 -0.83
CA ASN A 147 -1.73 -4.46 0.54
C ASN A 147 -0.56 -3.47 0.68
N VAL A 148 0.58 -3.71 0.03
CA VAL A 148 1.70 -2.76 0.00
C VAL A 148 1.28 -1.46 -0.66
N GLU A 149 0.61 -1.52 -1.81
CA GLU A 149 0.13 -0.32 -2.51
C GLU A 149 -0.84 0.48 -1.65
N ARG A 150 -1.75 -0.20 -0.92
CA ARG A 150 -2.64 0.46 0.06
C ARG A 150 -1.87 1.12 1.20
N LEU A 151 -0.88 0.45 1.79
CA LEU A 151 -0.09 1.02 2.90
C LEU A 151 0.75 2.22 2.44
N LEU A 152 1.34 2.13 1.25
CA LEU A 152 2.07 3.25 0.64
C LEU A 152 1.13 4.42 0.32
N ALA A 153 -0.08 4.13 -0.15
CA ALA A 153 -1.14 5.10 -0.39
C ALA A 153 -1.59 5.81 0.90
N GLU A 154 -1.70 5.08 2.02
CA GLU A 154 -2.00 5.64 3.35
C GLU A 154 -0.85 6.52 3.87
N ASP A 155 0.41 6.09 3.72
CA ASP A 155 1.61 6.87 4.10
C ASP A 155 1.70 8.17 3.27
N ILE A 156 1.47 8.10 1.95
CA ILE A 156 1.41 9.28 1.06
C ILE A 156 0.20 10.17 1.39
N SER A 157 -0.95 9.61 1.72
CA SER A 157 -2.13 10.40 2.06
C SER A 157 -1.97 11.18 3.38
N SER A 158 -1.00 10.81 4.22
CA SER A 158 -0.63 11.59 5.40
C SER A 158 0.21 12.84 5.07
N GLU A 159 0.79 12.90 3.87
CA GLU A 159 1.38 14.09 3.28
C GLU A 159 0.33 14.81 2.40
N GLU A 160 -0.28 15.87 2.92
CA GLU A 160 -1.35 16.62 2.24
C GLU A 160 -0.95 17.04 0.81
N SER A 161 -1.49 16.35 -0.21
CA SER A 161 -1.34 16.76 -1.61
C SER A 161 -1.99 18.13 -1.85
N GLU A 162 -1.46 18.93 -2.78
CA GLU A 162 -2.05 20.25 -3.11
C GLU A 162 -3.50 20.13 -3.61
N GLU A 163 -3.86 19.01 -4.22
CA GLU A 163 -5.23 18.66 -4.59
C GLU A 163 -6.09 18.39 -3.36
N ALA A 164 -5.57 17.68 -2.35
CA ALA A 164 -6.25 17.44 -1.08
C ALA A 164 -6.49 18.75 -0.30
N LYS A 165 -5.50 19.66 -0.29
CA LYS A 165 -5.65 21.01 0.28
C LYS A 165 -6.69 21.84 -0.47
N THR A 166 -6.66 21.79 -1.80
CA THR A 166 -7.60 22.50 -2.67
C THR A 166 -9.02 21.99 -2.47
N ALA A 167 -9.22 20.66 -2.46
CA ALA A 167 -10.51 20.04 -2.21
C ALA A 167 -11.05 20.41 -0.83
N SER A 168 -10.23 20.28 0.21
CA SER A 168 -10.62 20.62 1.58
C SER A 168 -11.02 22.09 1.72
N LYS A 169 -10.25 23.01 1.11
CA LYS A 169 -10.58 24.44 1.08
C LYS A 169 -11.92 24.70 0.40
N LEU A 170 -12.15 24.14 -0.79
CA LEU A 170 -13.40 24.32 -1.51
C LEU A 170 -14.60 23.74 -0.76
N MET A 171 -14.45 22.58 -0.10
CA MET A 171 -15.52 21.96 0.68
C MET A 171 -15.95 22.82 1.88
N VAL A 172 -14.99 23.46 2.55
CA VAL A 172 -15.28 24.43 3.63
C VAL A 172 -15.93 25.69 3.10
N GLU A 173 -15.43 26.26 1.99
CA GLU A 173 -15.99 27.47 1.37
C GLU A 173 -17.42 27.27 0.84
N SER A 174 -17.75 26.06 0.42
CA SER A 174 -19.07 25.70 -0.13
C SER A 174 -20.09 25.25 0.92
N ASN A 175 -19.75 25.24 2.22
CA ASN A 175 -20.63 24.81 3.32
C ASN A 175 -21.26 23.42 3.09
N ILE A 176 -20.50 22.46 2.57
CA ILE A 176 -20.99 21.07 2.45
C ILE A 176 -21.19 20.50 3.85
N PRO A 177 -22.38 19.95 4.19
CA PRO A 177 -22.57 19.22 5.43
C PRO A 177 -21.74 17.94 5.40
N LEU A 178 -20.71 17.86 6.26
CA LEU A 178 -19.80 16.70 6.35
C LEU A 178 -20.11 15.79 7.54
N ASP A 179 -21.02 16.16 8.42
CA ASP A 179 -21.30 15.45 9.67
C ASP A 179 -22.49 14.49 9.57
N LYS A 180 -23.50 14.80 8.73
CA LYS A 180 -24.64 13.92 8.41
C LYS A 180 -25.17 14.15 7.00
N LEU A 181 -25.53 13.08 6.30
CA LEU A 181 -26.33 13.15 5.07
C LEU A 181 -27.74 13.64 5.42
N ALA A 182 -27.97 14.95 5.29
CA ALA A 182 -29.28 15.55 5.53
C ALA A 182 -30.31 15.01 4.51
N ALA A 183 -31.51 14.67 5.01
CA ALA A 183 -32.66 14.38 4.17
C ALA A 183 -32.98 15.62 3.32
N ARG A 184 -33.08 15.46 2.00
CA ARG A 184 -33.49 16.56 1.13
C ARG A 184 -34.92 17.01 1.47
N GLU A 185 -35.05 18.15 2.13
CA GLU A 185 -36.28 18.97 2.03
C GLU A 185 -36.14 20.08 0.99
N LYS A 186 -34.91 20.50 0.62
CA LYS A 186 -34.66 21.45 -0.48
C LYS A 186 -33.40 21.12 -1.26
N LYS A 187 -33.48 21.24 -2.60
CA LYS A 187 -32.33 21.30 -3.52
C LYS A 187 -31.63 22.65 -3.34
N GLU A 188 -30.88 22.84 -2.26
CA GLU A 188 -29.89 23.91 -2.25
C GLU A 188 -28.72 23.48 -3.13
N GLU A 189 -28.48 24.27 -4.17
CA GLU A 189 -27.40 24.04 -5.12
C GLU A 189 -26.08 24.38 -4.42
N ILE A 190 -25.26 23.36 -4.15
CA ILE A 190 -23.95 23.56 -3.53
C ILE A 190 -23.07 24.28 -4.53
N LYS A 191 -22.64 25.49 -4.15
CA LYS A 191 -21.74 26.31 -4.95
C LYS A 191 -20.45 25.54 -5.24
N ASP A 192 -19.95 25.62 -6.48
CA ASP A 192 -18.68 25.03 -6.90
C ASP A 192 -18.59 23.48 -6.77
N ILE A 193 -19.71 22.76 -6.63
CA ILE A 193 -19.73 21.28 -6.46
C ILE A 193 -18.98 20.54 -7.58
N GLY A 194 -19.04 21.04 -8.81
CA GLY A 194 -18.29 20.48 -9.95
C GLY A 194 -16.78 20.58 -9.78
N ARG A 195 -16.27 21.70 -9.25
CA ARG A 195 -14.84 21.91 -8.99
C ARG A 195 -14.36 21.04 -7.82
N ILE A 196 -15.20 20.86 -6.81
CA ILE A 196 -14.94 19.96 -5.68
C ILE A 196 -14.80 18.52 -6.17
N ILE A 197 -15.73 18.05 -7.01
CA ILE A 197 -15.64 16.72 -7.62
C ILE A 197 -14.38 16.56 -8.46
N GLU A 198 -14.05 17.56 -9.27
CA GLU A 198 -12.87 17.52 -10.12
C GLU A 198 -11.57 17.43 -9.31
N ALA A 199 -11.47 18.21 -8.23
CA ALA A 199 -10.35 18.14 -7.29
C ALA A 199 -10.26 16.75 -6.63
N LEU A 200 -11.38 16.22 -6.13
CA LEU A 200 -11.45 14.92 -5.45
C LEU A 200 -11.21 13.73 -6.39
N LYS A 201 -11.57 13.84 -7.68
CA LYS A 201 -11.36 12.79 -8.68
C LYS A 201 -9.87 12.52 -8.94
N ASN A 202 -9.04 13.55 -8.83
CA ASN A 202 -7.61 13.46 -9.13
C ASN A 202 -6.77 12.95 -7.94
N ILE A 203 -7.39 12.79 -6.77
CA ILE A 203 -6.74 12.21 -5.60
C ILE A 203 -6.73 10.68 -5.77
N LYS A 204 -5.55 10.14 -6.02
CA LYS A 204 -5.36 8.70 -6.33
C LYS A 204 -5.62 7.78 -5.14
N HIS A 205 -5.40 8.30 -3.93
CA HIS A 205 -5.42 7.54 -2.69
C HIS A 205 -6.12 8.37 -1.62
N LEU A 206 -7.20 7.85 -1.07
CA LEU A 206 -8.00 8.54 -0.06
C LEU A 206 -7.99 7.75 1.24
N THR A 207 -7.91 8.47 2.36
CA THR A 207 -8.20 7.91 3.68
C THR A 207 -9.69 7.54 3.80
N VAL A 208 -10.06 6.91 4.90
CA VAL A 208 -11.47 6.63 5.27
C VAL A 208 -12.29 7.92 5.30
N GLU A 209 -11.76 9.00 5.89
CA GLU A 209 -12.37 10.33 5.86
C GLU A 209 -12.39 10.93 4.44
N GLY A 210 -11.34 10.70 3.64
CA GLY A 210 -11.27 11.16 2.25
C GLY A 210 -12.35 10.53 1.36
N HIS A 211 -12.52 9.20 1.46
CA HIS A 211 -13.58 8.50 0.74
C HIS A 211 -14.98 8.94 1.22
N PHE A 212 -15.15 9.24 2.52
CA PHE A 212 -16.41 9.80 3.02
C PHE A 212 -16.75 11.18 2.44
N ASN A 213 -15.76 12.07 2.44
CA ASN A 213 -15.89 13.41 1.88
C ASN A 213 -16.23 13.36 0.39
N LYS A 214 -15.60 12.45 -0.35
CA LYS A 214 -15.88 12.20 -1.77
C LYS A 214 -17.28 11.65 -2.01
N ALA A 215 -17.70 10.66 -1.22
CA ALA A 215 -19.05 10.10 -1.28
C ALA A 215 -20.12 11.18 -1.04
N THR A 216 -19.89 12.05 -0.05
CA THR A 216 -20.76 13.18 0.31
C THR A 216 -20.84 14.21 -0.83
N ALA A 217 -19.69 14.57 -1.43
CA ALA A 217 -19.67 15.49 -2.57
C ALA A 217 -20.44 14.92 -3.78
N TYR A 218 -20.29 13.62 -4.07
CA TYR A 218 -21.07 12.96 -5.12
C TYR A 218 -22.57 12.92 -4.83
N TYR A 219 -22.96 12.65 -3.58
CA TYR A 219 -24.35 12.68 -3.14
C TYR A 219 -24.99 14.05 -3.40
N TYR A 220 -24.32 15.13 -2.99
CA TYR A 220 -24.85 16.48 -3.18
C TYR A 220 -24.85 16.93 -4.64
N ALA A 221 -23.98 16.38 -5.48
CA ALA A 221 -24.01 16.57 -6.93
C ALA A 221 -25.07 15.74 -7.65
N GLY A 222 -25.78 14.84 -6.94
CA GLY A 222 -26.76 13.93 -7.53
C GLY A 222 -26.15 12.77 -8.33
N LYS A 223 -24.86 12.48 -8.13
CA LYS A 223 -24.15 11.33 -8.71
C LYS A 223 -24.22 10.16 -7.74
N TYR A 224 -25.39 9.54 -7.64
CA TYR A 224 -25.64 8.59 -6.56
C TYR A 224 -24.90 7.27 -6.75
N GLU A 225 -24.65 6.81 -7.98
CA GLU A 225 -23.84 5.60 -8.21
C GLU A 225 -22.39 5.81 -7.74
N ASP A 226 -21.77 6.94 -8.14
CA ASP A 226 -20.41 7.29 -7.70
C ASP A 226 -20.34 7.47 -6.16
N SER A 227 -21.42 7.98 -5.55
CA SER A 227 -21.53 8.15 -4.10
C SER A 227 -21.56 6.81 -3.37
N GLU A 228 -22.37 5.86 -3.85
CA GLU A 228 -22.52 4.52 -3.30
C GLU A 228 -21.18 3.77 -3.30
N GLU A 229 -20.46 3.81 -4.42
CA GLU A 229 -19.15 3.15 -4.56
C GLU A 229 -18.16 3.65 -3.49
N GLU A 230 -18.10 4.96 -3.29
CA GLU A 230 -17.18 5.56 -2.32
C GLU A 230 -17.59 5.26 -0.87
N PHE A 231 -18.89 5.21 -0.55
CA PHE A 231 -19.35 4.75 0.76
C PHE A 231 -18.98 3.27 1.01
N ARG A 232 -19.07 2.41 -0.01
CA ARG A 232 -18.62 1.01 0.10
C ARG A 232 -17.11 0.91 0.35
N ASN A 233 -16.30 1.78 -0.26
CA ASN A 233 -14.85 1.83 -0.01
C ASN A 233 -14.54 2.18 1.45
N VAL A 234 -15.30 3.10 2.07
CA VAL A 234 -15.14 3.44 3.49
C VAL A 234 -15.39 2.22 4.38
N ILE A 235 -16.48 1.48 4.13
CA ILE A 235 -16.83 0.29 4.90
C ILE A 235 -15.76 -0.80 4.77
N LYS A 236 -15.18 -0.95 3.57
CA LYS A 236 -14.07 -1.89 3.32
C LYS A 236 -12.81 -1.51 4.10
N LEU A 237 -12.46 -0.22 4.13
CA LEU A 237 -11.22 0.28 4.74
C LEU A 237 -11.27 0.34 6.27
N LYS A 238 -12.45 0.62 6.87
CA LYS A 238 -12.62 0.64 8.33
C LYS A 238 -13.87 -0.14 8.76
N PRO A 239 -13.76 -1.47 8.89
CA PRO A 239 -14.88 -2.32 9.28
C PRO A 239 -15.49 -1.93 10.65
N ASP A 240 -14.72 -1.36 11.57
CA ASP A 240 -15.20 -0.91 12.88
C ASP A 240 -16.00 0.40 12.83
N ALA A 241 -15.96 1.14 11.71
CA ALA A 241 -16.83 2.30 11.48
C ALA A 241 -18.21 1.92 10.93
N LYS A 242 -18.49 0.62 10.75
CA LYS A 242 -19.68 0.06 10.09
C LYS A 242 -21.01 0.68 10.52
N GLN A 243 -21.20 0.89 11.82
CA GLN A 243 -22.55 1.13 12.34
C GLN A 243 -23.17 2.47 11.89
N GLY A 244 -22.36 3.54 11.77
CA GLY A 244 -22.84 4.82 11.23
C GLY A 244 -22.84 4.89 9.70
N ARG A 245 -22.01 4.07 9.04
CA ARG A 245 -21.77 4.16 7.58
C ARG A 245 -22.68 3.23 6.77
N GLU A 246 -23.21 2.17 7.37
CA GLU A 246 -24.26 1.35 6.77
C GLU A 246 -25.58 2.12 6.60
N GLU A 247 -25.88 3.09 7.48
CA GLU A 247 -27.04 3.98 7.34
C GLU A 247 -26.88 4.92 6.14
N ASP A 248 -25.67 5.44 5.90
CA ASP A 248 -25.37 6.28 4.73
C ASP A 248 -25.54 5.49 3.42
N VAL A 249 -25.03 4.26 3.33
CA VAL A 249 -25.19 3.39 2.15
C VAL A 249 -26.65 3.10 1.87
N LYS A 250 -27.42 2.66 2.88
CA LYS A 250 -28.86 2.39 2.72
C LYS A 250 -29.62 3.60 2.19
N ARG A 251 -29.22 4.79 2.62
CA ARG A 251 -29.86 6.04 2.19
C ARG A 251 -29.56 6.39 0.73
N VAL A 252 -28.35 6.11 0.27
CA VAL A 252 -27.98 6.25 -1.15
C VAL A 252 -28.74 5.22 -2.00
N ASP A 253 -28.79 3.96 -1.55
CA ASP A 253 -29.54 2.88 -2.20
C ASP A 253 -31.03 3.24 -2.35
N GLU A 254 -31.67 3.75 -1.30
CA GLU A 254 -33.07 4.20 -1.32
C GLU A 254 -33.36 5.35 -2.32
N LEU A 255 -32.35 6.14 -2.69
CA LEU A 255 -32.48 7.19 -3.69
C LEU A 255 -32.21 6.68 -5.10
N LEU A 256 -31.29 5.73 -5.25
CA LEU A 256 -31.07 5.01 -6.51
C LEU A 256 -32.33 4.26 -6.94
N GLU A 257 -33.06 3.65 -6.00
CA GLU A 257 -34.34 2.97 -6.27
C GLU A 257 -35.48 3.92 -6.72
N LYS A 258 -35.33 5.24 -6.52
CA LYS A 258 -36.35 6.26 -6.85
C LYS A 258 -36.08 7.00 -8.16
N LEU A 259 -35.00 6.67 -8.86
CA LEU A 259 -34.61 7.22 -10.17
C LEU A 259 -35.10 6.33 -11.32
#